data_AF-A0A1H1FYS1-F1
#
_entry.id   AF-A0A1H1FYS1-F1
#
_cell.length_a   1.000
_cell.length_b   1.000
_cell.length_c   1.000
_cell.angle_alpha   90.00
_cell.angle_beta   90.00
_cell.angle_gamma   90.00
#
_symmetry.space_group_name_H-M   'P 1'
#
loop_
_entity.id
_entity.type
_entity.pdbx_description
1 polymer ?
#
loop_
_entity_poly.entity_id
_entity_poly.type
_entity_poly.pdbx_seq_one_letter_code
_entity_poly.pdbx_strand_id
1 'polypeptide(L)'
;MTETNGAARRRCALDTMPAEDRRAIEESNSVRSLLIIRFYGGAVGLLLPLALIAVDFATSGEYCVRVRDSLSAYYHSGARDVFVIGLGIVGFLLFSYKQGRRSVANALSTVAGLAAVTVAAFPTRLPGPIPAGECGAGAAAPVATPLQIAVGVDEAGLVHAVAALVVFAMFVLMCVTTAVHDRRNPFLRAAVAPPTGRGWRRFLARVANRAGWRFHLGCAVTIVVVGGLCLLASLRGAALPLHLGPLWVAEVVGILAFSASWFVKGLDDMFLRREPWSQRELSDIRLGVAHGDALSVVPCARDENGDDGAQAAHPAPREIRYTT
;
A
#
# COMPACT_ATOMS: atom_id res chain seq x y z
N MET A 1 -55.56 -21.29 -30.18
CA MET A 1 -54.27 -21.25 -30.90
C MET A 1 -53.75 -19.83 -30.88
N THR A 2 -52.73 -19.56 -30.07
CA THR A 2 -51.71 -18.55 -30.35
C THR A 2 -50.59 -18.77 -29.35
N GLU A 3 -49.57 -19.51 -29.79
CA GLU A 3 -48.22 -19.34 -29.29
C GLU A 3 -47.83 -17.86 -29.45
N THR A 4 -47.27 -17.27 -28.41
CA THR A 4 -46.27 -16.22 -28.61
C THR A 4 -44.98 -16.70 -27.98
N ASN A 5 -44.14 -17.24 -28.87
CA ASN A 5 -42.69 -17.27 -28.71
C ASN A 5 -42.21 -15.92 -28.20
N GLY A 6 -41.55 -15.94 -27.05
CA GLY A 6 -40.91 -14.78 -26.46
C GLY A 6 -39.61 -15.23 -25.82
N ALA A 7 -38.59 -15.43 -26.64
CA ALA A 7 -37.21 -15.51 -26.21
C ALA A 7 -36.84 -14.23 -25.45
N ALA A 8 -37.20 -14.15 -24.17
CA ALA A 8 -36.70 -13.16 -23.26
C ALA A 8 -35.23 -13.52 -23.02
N ARG A 9 -34.35 -12.94 -23.85
CA ARG A 9 -32.93 -12.79 -23.54
C ARG A 9 -32.83 -12.44 -22.06
N ARG A 10 -32.24 -13.34 -21.28
CA ARG A 10 -31.93 -13.14 -19.86
C ARG A 10 -31.17 -11.82 -19.73
N ARG A 11 -31.88 -10.74 -19.39
CA ARG A 11 -31.24 -9.51 -18.93
C ARG A 11 -30.56 -9.89 -17.62
N CYS A 12 -29.24 -9.73 -17.54
CA CYS A 12 -28.52 -9.97 -16.30
C CYS A 12 -29.18 -9.16 -15.18
N ALA A 13 -29.24 -9.72 -13.97
CA ALA A 13 -29.84 -9.10 -12.79
C ALA A 13 -29.36 -7.66 -12.48
N LEU A 14 -28.22 -7.27 -13.05
CA LEU A 14 -27.71 -5.90 -13.04
C LEU A 14 -28.63 -4.88 -13.71
N ASP A 15 -29.36 -5.24 -14.78
CA ASP A 15 -30.22 -4.30 -15.52
C ASP A 15 -31.54 -4.01 -14.81
N THR A 16 -31.96 -4.88 -13.89
CA THR A 16 -33.20 -4.73 -13.10
C THR A 16 -32.94 -4.22 -11.69
N MET A 17 -31.67 -4.05 -11.28
CA MET A 17 -31.35 -3.54 -9.95
C MET A 17 -31.75 -2.07 -9.81
N PRO A 18 -32.37 -1.68 -8.67
CA PRO A 18 -32.55 -0.30 -8.27
C PRO A 18 -31.22 0.48 -8.35
N ALA A 19 -31.29 1.76 -8.70
CA ALA A 19 -30.10 2.59 -8.88
C ALA A 19 -29.25 2.71 -7.61
N GLU A 20 -29.87 2.60 -6.43
CA GLU A 20 -29.20 2.57 -5.13
C GLU A 20 -28.35 1.31 -4.93
N ASP A 21 -28.88 0.13 -5.26
CA ASP A 21 -28.17 -1.15 -5.12
C ASP A 21 -26.98 -1.20 -6.09
N ARG A 22 -27.12 -0.66 -7.32
CA ARG A 22 -26.00 -0.54 -8.26
C ARG A 22 -24.90 0.38 -7.73
N ARG A 23 -25.26 1.54 -7.18
CA ARG A 23 -24.30 2.49 -6.58
C ARG A 23 -23.57 1.87 -5.39
N ALA A 24 -24.25 1.09 -4.56
CA ALA A 24 -23.62 0.38 -3.44
C ALA A 24 -22.61 -0.66 -3.92
N ILE A 25 -22.94 -1.42 -4.99
CA ILE A 25 -22.03 -2.38 -5.62
C ILE A 25 -20.82 -1.64 -6.24
N GLU A 26 -21.04 -0.56 -6.97
CA GLU A 26 -19.97 0.26 -7.55
C GLU A 26 -19.05 0.87 -6.47
N GLU A 27 -19.63 1.35 -5.38
CA GLU A 27 -18.89 1.89 -4.25
C GLU A 27 -18.05 0.80 -3.58
N SER A 28 -18.62 -0.38 -3.33
CA SER A 28 -17.91 -1.52 -2.74
C SER A 28 -16.76 -2.03 -3.61
N ASN A 29 -16.98 -2.17 -4.92
CA ASN A 29 -15.95 -2.57 -5.87
C ASN A 29 -14.82 -1.53 -5.94
N SER A 30 -15.18 -0.25 -5.88
CA SER A 30 -14.20 0.83 -5.81
C SER A 30 -13.37 0.77 -4.52
N VAL A 31 -14.00 0.52 -3.37
CA VAL A 31 -13.30 0.42 -2.08
C VAL A 31 -12.30 -0.75 -2.10
N ARG A 32 -12.72 -1.91 -2.61
CA ARG A 32 -11.84 -3.08 -2.74
C ARG A 32 -10.61 -2.81 -3.61
N SER A 33 -10.81 -2.17 -4.77
CA SER A 33 -9.70 -1.78 -5.66
C SER A 33 -8.70 -0.85 -4.96
N LEU A 34 -9.20 0.15 -4.21
CA LEU A 34 -8.33 1.06 -3.45
C LEU A 34 -7.47 0.30 -2.42
N LEU A 35 -8.04 -0.67 -1.71
CA LEU A 35 -7.35 -1.44 -0.68
C LEU A 35 -6.34 -2.43 -1.25
N ILE A 36 -6.64 -3.02 -2.42
CA ILE A 36 -5.70 -3.82 -3.20
C ILE A 36 -4.48 -3.00 -3.61
N ILE A 37 -4.70 -1.80 -4.16
CA ILE A 37 -3.61 -0.85 -4.48
C ILE A 37 -2.78 -0.59 -3.22
N ARG A 38 -3.42 -0.45 -2.07
CA ARG A 38 -2.71 -0.23 -0.81
C ARG A 38 -1.86 -1.41 -0.36
N PHE A 39 -2.40 -2.61 -0.46
CA PHE A 39 -1.69 -3.81 -0.09
C PHE A 39 -0.47 -4.02 -0.99
N TYR A 40 -0.66 -4.04 -2.31
CA TYR A 40 0.43 -4.34 -3.24
C TYR A 40 1.47 -3.23 -3.30
N GLY A 41 1.06 -1.95 -3.31
CA GLY A 41 2.00 -0.84 -3.28
C GLY A 41 2.86 -0.85 -2.00
N GLY A 42 2.25 -1.15 -0.85
CA GLY A 42 2.97 -1.33 0.40
C GLY A 42 3.88 -2.57 0.40
N ALA A 43 3.43 -3.70 -0.14
CA ALA A 43 4.21 -4.93 -0.20
C ALA A 43 5.47 -4.78 -1.08
N VAL A 44 5.31 -4.18 -2.27
CA VAL A 44 6.44 -3.91 -3.17
C VAL A 44 7.45 -3.01 -2.47
N GLY A 45 7.02 -1.90 -1.85
CA GLY A 45 7.95 -1.01 -1.16
C GLY A 45 8.63 -1.62 0.07
N LEU A 46 7.97 -2.53 0.80
CA LEU A 46 8.60 -3.28 1.90
C LEU A 46 9.69 -4.25 1.41
N LEU A 47 9.47 -4.89 0.26
CA LEU A 47 10.38 -5.90 -0.28
C LEU A 47 11.52 -5.28 -1.11
N LEU A 48 11.31 -4.09 -1.69
CA LEU A 48 12.22 -3.48 -2.65
C LEU A 48 13.65 -3.34 -2.13
N PRO A 49 13.95 -2.82 -0.91
CA PRO A 49 15.32 -2.69 -0.44
C PRO A 49 16.08 -4.02 -0.38
N LEU A 50 15.40 -5.09 0.05
CA LEU A 50 15.99 -6.43 0.13
C LEU A 50 16.21 -7.02 -1.26
N ALA A 51 15.24 -6.84 -2.16
CA ALA A 51 15.35 -7.30 -3.54
C ALA A 51 16.53 -6.64 -4.27
N LEU A 52 16.77 -5.35 -4.05
CA LEU A 52 17.89 -4.62 -4.65
C LEU A 52 19.24 -5.18 -4.19
N ILE A 53 19.42 -5.40 -2.88
CA ILE A 53 20.67 -5.98 -2.35
C ILE A 53 20.88 -7.40 -2.90
N ALA A 54 19.84 -8.24 -2.87
CA ALA A 54 19.94 -9.63 -3.29
C ALA A 54 20.27 -9.78 -4.79
N VAL A 55 19.60 -9.00 -5.64
CA VAL A 55 19.80 -9.08 -7.10
C VAL A 55 21.13 -8.48 -7.49
N ASP A 56 21.55 -7.39 -6.86
CA ASP A 56 22.87 -6.80 -7.09
C ASP A 56 24.00 -7.75 -6.70
N PHE A 57 23.89 -8.39 -5.53
CA PHE A 57 24.83 -9.41 -5.11
C PHE A 57 24.90 -10.57 -6.13
N ALA A 58 23.74 -11.08 -6.58
CA ALA A 58 23.68 -12.20 -7.52
C ALA A 58 24.23 -11.85 -8.93
N THR A 59 24.20 -10.58 -9.33
CA THR A 59 24.58 -10.14 -10.68
C THR A 59 25.95 -9.47 -10.77
N SER A 60 26.48 -8.97 -9.65
CA SER A 60 27.80 -8.31 -9.57
C SER A 60 28.97 -9.25 -9.83
N GLY A 61 28.81 -10.56 -9.58
CA GLY A 61 29.91 -11.53 -9.62
C GLY A 61 30.91 -11.36 -8.45
N GLU A 62 30.59 -10.50 -7.48
CA GLU A 62 31.41 -10.27 -6.29
C GLU A 62 31.11 -11.36 -5.22
N TYR A 63 32.14 -11.82 -4.51
CA TYR A 63 32.00 -12.80 -3.42
C TYR A 63 31.62 -12.17 -2.07
N CYS A 64 31.32 -10.88 -2.05
CA CYS A 64 30.97 -10.12 -0.85
C CYS A 64 29.70 -9.30 -1.10
N VAL A 65 28.94 -9.04 -0.04
CA VAL A 65 27.70 -8.25 -0.13
C VAL A 65 28.04 -6.77 0.00
N ARG A 66 27.72 -5.99 -1.02
CA ARG A 66 27.89 -4.53 -1.03
C ARG A 66 26.56 -3.81 -0.95
N VAL A 67 26.46 -2.88 0.01
CA VAL A 67 25.34 -1.94 0.09
C VAL A 67 25.80 -0.62 -0.52
N ARG A 68 25.00 -0.07 -1.46
CA ARG A 68 25.35 1.23 -2.08
C ARG A 68 24.98 2.42 -1.20
N ASP A 69 25.57 3.57 -1.51
CA ASP A 69 25.38 4.83 -0.76
C ASP A 69 23.94 5.38 -0.78
N SER A 70 23.12 4.93 -1.74
CA SER A 70 21.69 5.22 -1.84
C SER A 70 20.95 4.07 -2.53
N LEU A 71 19.64 3.96 -2.31
CA LEU A 71 18.78 3.05 -3.06
C LEU A 71 18.77 3.37 -4.55
N SER A 72 18.81 4.65 -4.89
CA SER A 72 18.87 5.07 -6.29
C SER A 72 20.19 4.73 -6.97
N ALA A 73 21.29 4.51 -6.23
CA ALA A 73 22.55 4.09 -6.84
C ALA A 73 22.47 2.69 -7.46
N TYR A 74 21.48 1.86 -7.08
CA TYR A 74 21.20 0.58 -7.75
C TYR A 74 20.70 0.75 -9.19
N TYR A 75 20.36 1.98 -9.62
CA TYR A 75 20.10 2.29 -11.03
C TYR A 75 21.32 1.99 -11.92
N HIS A 76 22.53 2.16 -11.39
CA HIS A 76 23.79 1.96 -12.12
C HIS A 76 24.40 0.58 -11.83
N SER A 77 23.56 -0.42 -11.56
CA SER A 77 24.00 -1.77 -11.25
C SER A 77 23.18 -2.87 -11.91
N GLY A 78 23.56 -4.13 -11.66
CA GLY A 78 22.79 -5.28 -12.13
C GLY A 78 21.37 -5.39 -11.54
N ALA A 79 21.05 -4.61 -10.50
CA ALA A 79 19.70 -4.51 -9.94
C ALA A 79 18.86 -3.36 -10.55
N ARG A 80 19.35 -2.69 -11.60
CA ARG A 80 18.65 -1.56 -12.27
C ARG A 80 17.20 -1.89 -12.59
N ASP A 81 16.96 -3.03 -13.21
CA ASP A 81 15.61 -3.39 -13.67
C ASP A 81 14.65 -3.57 -12.49
N VAL A 82 15.13 -4.12 -11.38
CA VAL A 82 14.34 -4.27 -10.15
C VAL A 82 14.03 -2.92 -9.53
N PHE A 83 14.99 -1.99 -9.52
CA PHE A 83 14.76 -0.62 -9.06
C PHE A 83 13.70 0.07 -9.92
N VAL A 84 13.89 0.09 -11.24
CA VAL A 84 13.02 0.80 -12.19
C VAL A 84 11.62 0.19 -12.23
N ILE A 85 11.50 -1.14 -12.32
CA ILE A 85 10.20 -1.83 -12.35
C ILE A 85 9.50 -1.68 -11.00
N GLY A 86 10.20 -1.90 -9.89
CA GLY A 86 9.61 -1.79 -8.55
C GLY A 86 9.06 -0.38 -8.28
N LEU A 87 9.84 0.65 -8.62
CA LEU A 87 9.41 2.03 -8.45
C LEU A 87 8.35 2.45 -9.48
N GLY A 88 8.40 1.90 -10.70
CA GLY A 88 7.36 2.08 -11.72
C GLY A 88 6.01 1.49 -11.29
N ILE A 89 6.00 0.26 -10.74
CA ILE A 89 4.80 -0.37 -10.17
C ILE A 89 4.24 0.48 -9.03
N VAL A 90 5.07 0.89 -8.08
CA VAL A 90 4.64 1.76 -6.98
C VAL A 90 4.09 3.08 -7.55
N GLY A 91 4.82 3.75 -8.44
CA GLY A 91 4.40 5.01 -9.04
C GLY A 91 3.05 4.93 -9.75
N PHE A 92 2.83 3.88 -10.54
CA PHE A 92 1.55 3.65 -11.20
C PHE A 92 0.42 3.37 -10.20
N LEU A 93 0.64 2.51 -9.21
CA LEU A 93 -0.34 2.22 -8.15
C LEU A 93 -0.71 3.50 -7.35
N LEU A 94 0.26 4.35 -7.05
CA LEU A 94 0.05 5.64 -6.39
C LEU A 94 -0.76 6.60 -7.28
N PHE A 95 -0.43 6.67 -8.56
CA PHE A 95 -1.12 7.51 -9.54
C PHE A 95 -2.59 7.10 -9.73
N SER A 96 -2.86 5.79 -9.82
CA SER A 96 -4.22 5.26 -9.96
C SER A 96 -5.02 5.30 -8.65
N TYR A 97 -4.37 5.54 -7.50
CA TYR A 97 -5.06 5.57 -6.21
C TYR A 97 -6.06 6.73 -6.14
N LYS A 98 -7.35 6.40 -6.00
CA LYS A 98 -8.47 7.36 -5.93
C LYS A 98 -8.58 8.30 -7.14
N GLN A 99 -8.03 7.91 -8.28
CA GLN A 99 -8.09 8.70 -9.49
C GLN A 99 -9.54 9.06 -9.85
N GLY A 100 -9.77 10.32 -10.23
CA GLY A 100 -11.11 10.86 -10.50
C GLY A 100 -11.91 11.32 -9.27
N ARG A 101 -11.46 11.05 -8.04
CA ARG A 101 -12.13 11.54 -6.81
C ARG A 101 -11.53 12.86 -6.35
N ARG A 102 -12.38 13.87 -6.11
CA ARG A 102 -11.95 15.15 -5.50
C ARG A 102 -11.65 14.95 -4.01
N SER A 103 -10.43 14.56 -3.69
CA SER A 103 -9.97 14.40 -2.30
C SER A 103 -8.49 14.75 -2.17
N VAL A 104 -8.09 15.26 -1.01
CA VAL A 104 -6.68 15.54 -0.68
C VAL A 104 -5.83 14.28 -0.87
N ALA A 105 -6.35 13.11 -0.48
CA ALA A 105 -5.65 11.84 -0.62
C ALA A 105 -5.38 11.45 -2.09
N ASN A 106 -6.28 11.81 -3.02
CA ASN A 106 -6.07 11.60 -4.46
C ASN A 106 -4.97 12.53 -4.99
N ALA A 107 -5.03 13.83 -4.64
CA ALA A 107 -4.02 14.80 -5.05
C ALA A 107 -2.62 14.40 -4.57
N LEU A 108 -2.47 14.06 -3.29
CA LEU A 108 -1.20 13.62 -2.72
C LEU A 108 -0.66 12.35 -3.39
N SER A 109 -1.51 11.35 -3.64
CA SER A 109 -1.03 10.11 -4.28
C SER A 109 -0.72 10.29 -5.76
N THR A 110 -1.47 11.14 -6.47
CA THR A 110 -1.19 11.48 -7.87
C THR A 110 0.18 12.15 -7.99
N VAL A 111 0.46 13.14 -7.14
CA VAL A 111 1.78 13.81 -7.11
C VAL A 111 2.88 12.82 -6.74
N ALA A 112 2.66 11.98 -5.72
CA ALA A 112 3.63 10.95 -5.32
C ALA A 112 3.90 9.94 -6.45
N GLY A 113 2.85 9.52 -7.16
CA GLY A 113 2.93 8.56 -8.25
C GLY A 113 3.69 9.11 -9.46
N LEU A 114 3.36 10.34 -9.88
CA LEU A 114 4.09 11.02 -10.95
C LEU A 114 5.56 11.21 -10.56
N ALA A 115 5.85 11.67 -9.35
CA ALA A 115 7.21 11.85 -8.88
C ALA A 115 7.98 10.51 -8.83
N ALA A 116 7.36 9.42 -8.36
CA ALA A 116 7.99 8.10 -8.34
C ALA A 116 8.28 7.58 -9.76
N VAL A 117 7.37 7.78 -10.72
CA VAL A 117 7.63 7.47 -12.14
C VAL A 117 8.78 8.31 -12.69
N THR A 118 8.87 9.60 -12.32
CA THR A 118 10.02 10.43 -12.69
C THR A 118 11.33 9.89 -12.12
N VAL A 119 11.37 9.48 -10.85
CA VAL A 119 12.56 8.86 -10.24
C VAL A 119 12.94 7.55 -10.96
N ALA A 120 11.97 6.77 -11.42
CA ALA A 120 12.21 5.55 -12.18
C ALA A 120 12.70 5.81 -13.61
N ALA A 121 12.28 6.92 -14.23
CA ALA A 121 12.61 7.26 -15.60
C ALA A 121 13.95 8.00 -15.73
N PHE A 122 14.32 8.81 -14.73
CA PHE A 122 15.54 9.61 -14.74
C PHE A 122 16.61 8.94 -13.86
N PRO A 123 17.78 8.57 -14.40
CA PRO A 123 18.88 8.01 -13.61
C PRO A 123 19.42 9.02 -12.60
N THR A 124 19.80 8.53 -11.42
CA THR A 124 20.53 9.34 -10.45
C THR A 124 21.96 9.64 -10.93
N ARG A 125 22.67 10.52 -10.22
CA ARG A 125 24.08 10.83 -10.52
C ARG A 125 24.93 9.57 -10.47
N LEU A 126 25.98 9.54 -11.30
CA LEU A 126 26.93 8.42 -11.30
C LEU A 126 27.56 8.30 -9.91
N PRO A 127 27.60 7.09 -9.32
CA PRO A 127 28.29 6.89 -8.06
C PRO A 127 29.79 7.14 -8.22
N GLY A 128 30.43 7.58 -7.13
CA GLY A 128 31.87 7.78 -7.08
C GLY A 128 32.66 6.47 -7.17
N PRO A 129 33.99 6.54 -7.28
CA PRO A 129 34.84 5.36 -7.22
C PRO A 129 34.70 4.67 -5.86
N ILE A 130 34.69 3.34 -5.89
CA ILE A 130 34.64 2.52 -4.68
C ILE A 130 35.98 2.66 -3.94
N PRO A 131 35.99 3.03 -2.64
CA PRO A 131 37.21 3.15 -1.85
C PRO A 131 38.05 1.87 -1.85
N ALA A 132 39.38 2.03 -1.79
CA ALA A 132 40.29 0.90 -1.74
C ALA A 132 40.05 0.04 -0.48
N GLY A 133 39.98 -1.28 -0.65
CA GLY A 133 39.72 -2.22 0.44
C GLY A 133 38.24 -2.51 0.70
N GLU A 134 37.32 -1.82 0.02
CA GLU A 134 35.89 -2.17 0.05
C GLU A 134 35.54 -3.27 -0.97
N CYS A 135 34.42 -3.94 -0.73
CA CYS A 135 33.86 -4.90 -1.66
C CYS A 135 33.64 -4.23 -3.04
N GLY A 136 34.04 -4.88 -4.13
CA GLY A 136 33.93 -4.31 -5.48
C GLY A 136 34.98 -3.25 -5.83
N ALA A 137 35.99 -3.02 -4.99
CA ALA A 137 37.12 -2.15 -5.34
C ALA A 137 37.78 -2.62 -6.64
N GLY A 138 37.94 -1.70 -7.60
CA GLY A 138 38.46 -2.00 -8.95
C GLY A 138 37.41 -2.43 -9.97
N ALA A 139 36.12 -2.46 -9.60
CA ALA A 139 35.03 -2.61 -10.56
C ALA A 139 35.07 -1.49 -11.62
N ALA A 140 34.61 -1.81 -12.82
CA ALA A 140 34.51 -0.83 -13.90
C ALA A 140 33.67 0.38 -13.46
N ALA A 141 34.13 1.57 -13.86
CA ALA A 141 33.41 2.80 -13.56
C ALA A 141 31.98 2.74 -14.15
N PRO A 142 30.97 3.26 -13.44
CA PRO A 142 29.61 3.31 -13.94
C PRO A 142 29.56 4.15 -15.22
N VAL A 143 28.86 3.64 -16.23
CA VAL A 143 28.74 4.29 -17.53
C VAL A 143 27.44 5.07 -17.60
N ALA A 144 27.49 6.28 -18.19
CA ALA A 144 26.30 7.09 -18.41
C ALA A 144 25.27 6.36 -19.30
N THR A 145 24.00 6.44 -18.90
CA THR A 145 22.90 5.90 -19.69
C THR A 145 22.64 6.75 -20.95
N PRO A 146 21.95 6.22 -21.99
CA PRO A 146 21.58 7.01 -23.16
C PRO A 146 20.81 8.30 -22.83
N LEU A 147 19.93 8.27 -21.81
CA LEU A 147 19.20 9.46 -21.37
C LEU A 147 20.14 10.50 -20.75
N GLN A 148 21.11 10.08 -19.93
CA GLN A 148 22.10 10.98 -19.36
C GLN A 148 23.03 11.57 -20.41
N ILE A 149 23.35 10.82 -21.47
CA ILE A 149 24.12 11.34 -22.60
C ILE A 149 23.30 12.40 -23.36
N ALA A 150 22.00 12.17 -23.54
CA ALA A 150 21.12 13.09 -24.27
C ALA A 150 20.78 14.37 -23.50
N VAL A 151 20.52 14.27 -22.19
CA VAL A 151 20.01 15.37 -21.34
C VAL A 151 21.12 16.01 -20.49
N GLY A 152 22.22 15.30 -20.27
CA GLY A 152 23.28 15.67 -19.33
C GLY A 152 23.21 14.84 -18.04
N VAL A 153 24.37 14.40 -17.55
CA VAL A 153 24.48 13.56 -16.35
C VAL A 153 23.97 14.29 -15.10
N ASP A 154 24.37 15.55 -14.94
CA ASP A 154 24.00 16.36 -13.77
C ASP A 154 22.54 16.76 -13.79
N GLU A 155 22.00 17.09 -14.96
CA GLU A 155 20.61 17.49 -15.14
C GLU A 155 19.65 16.32 -14.88
N ALA A 156 19.95 15.14 -15.44
CA ALA A 156 19.17 13.93 -15.13
C ALA A 156 19.23 13.60 -13.63
N GLY A 157 20.42 13.72 -13.02
CA GLY A 157 20.61 13.52 -11.59
C GLY A 157 19.85 14.53 -10.73
N LEU A 158 19.75 15.79 -11.16
CA LEU A 158 18.99 16.84 -10.48
C LEU A 158 17.48 16.56 -10.55
N VAL A 159 16.96 16.24 -11.74
CA VAL A 159 15.56 15.85 -11.93
C VAL A 159 15.20 14.66 -11.04
N HIS A 160 16.06 13.64 -11.00
CA HIS A 160 15.90 12.49 -10.13
C HIS A 160 15.85 12.92 -8.65
N ALA A 161 16.82 13.72 -8.18
CA ALA A 161 16.91 14.14 -6.79
C ALA A 161 15.70 14.96 -6.34
N VAL A 162 15.24 15.91 -7.17
CA VAL A 162 14.04 16.71 -6.90
C VAL A 162 12.80 15.82 -6.84
N ALA A 163 12.65 14.90 -7.79
CA ALA A 163 11.53 13.98 -7.80
C ALA A 163 11.53 13.06 -6.56
N ALA A 164 12.70 12.55 -6.15
CA ALA A 164 12.84 11.74 -4.94
C ALA A 164 12.45 12.53 -3.68
N LEU A 165 12.89 13.79 -3.57
CA LEU A 165 12.50 14.67 -2.47
C LEU A 165 10.97 14.86 -2.42
N VAL A 166 10.33 15.07 -3.57
CA VAL A 166 8.87 15.17 -3.67
C VAL A 166 8.20 13.87 -3.23
N VAL A 167 8.71 12.70 -3.64
CA VAL A 167 8.18 11.40 -3.19
C VAL A 167 8.19 11.29 -1.67
N PHE A 168 9.32 11.53 -1.01
CA PHE A 168 9.42 11.43 0.45
C PHE A 168 8.55 12.47 1.17
N ALA A 169 8.48 13.70 0.64
CA ALA A 169 7.57 14.71 1.16
C ALA A 169 6.10 14.25 1.08
N MET A 170 5.68 13.70 -0.06
CA MET A 170 4.33 13.16 -0.21
C MET A 170 4.10 11.95 0.70
N PHE A 171 5.09 11.08 0.90
CA PHE A 171 4.98 9.94 1.83
C PHE A 171 4.68 10.39 3.25
N VAL A 172 5.35 11.44 3.73
CA VAL A 172 5.07 12.07 5.03
C VAL A 172 3.64 12.60 5.06
N LEU A 173 3.23 13.41 4.07
CA LEU A 173 1.88 13.99 4.02
C LEU A 173 0.79 12.92 3.96
N MET A 174 1.01 11.84 3.22
CA MET A 174 0.06 10.73 3.11
C MET A 174 -0.05 9.94 4.42
N CYS A 175 1.05 9.75 5.16
CA CYS A 175 1.02 9.15 6.49
C CYS A 175 0.27 10.05 7.49
N VAL A 176 0.54 11.36 7.48
CA VAL A 176 -0.16 12.34 8.35
C VAL A 176 -1.64 12.40 8.03
N THR A 177 -2.03 12.51 6.77
CA THR A 177 -3.44 12.57 6.37
C THR A 177 -4.19 11.28 6.71
N THR A 178 -3.54 10.11 6.55
CA THR A 178 -4.11 8.83 6.99
C THR A 178 -4.29 8.81 8.51
N ALA A 179 -3.28 9.24 9.28
CA ALA A 179 -3.36 9.33 10.74
C ALA A 179 -4.49 10.26 11.21
N VAL A 180 -4.61 11.45 10.62
CA VAL A 180 -5.68 12.41 10.94
C VAL A 180 -7.05 11.85 10.59
N HIS A 181 -7.18 11.18 9.44
CA HIS A 181 -8.43 10.55 9.04
C HIS A 181 -8.85 9.45 10.02
N ASP A 182 -7.92 8.58 10.42
CA ASP A 182 -8.21 7.51 11.39
C ASP A 182 -8.50 8.05 12.79
N ARG A 183 -7.85 9.15 13.20
CA ARG A 183 -8.12 9.82 14.48
C ARG A 183 -9.52 10.45 14.51
N ARG A 184 -9.98 11.02 13.40
CA ARG A 184 -11.32 11.64 13.29
C ARG A 184 -12.45 10.62 13.15
N ASN A 185 -12.15 9.43 12.64
CA ASN A 185 -13.16 8.41 12.34
C ASN A 185 -12.84 7.07 13.04
N PRO A 186 -12.79 7.03 14.40
CA PRO A 186 -12.41 5.82 15.13
C PRO A 186 -13.39 4.66 14.89
N PHE A 187 -14.66 4.97 14.64
CA PHE A 187 -15.74 3.98 14.43
C PHE A 187 -15.58 3.19 13.11
N LEU A 188 -14.88 3.73 12.11
CA LEU A 188 -14.59 3.01 10.85
C LEU A 188 -13.54 1.91 11.02
N ARG A 189 -12.95 1.78 12.21
CA ARG A 189 -11.99 0.73 12.57
C ARG A 189 -12.45 -0.08 13.79
N ALA A 190 -13.66 -0.63 13.73
CA ALA A 190 -14.04 -1.68 14.66
C ALA A 190 -12.98 -2.80 14.66
N ALA A 191 -12.59 -3.25 15.85
CA ALA A 191 -11.57 -4.29 15.98
C ALA A 191 -12.05 -5.56 15.26
N VAL A 192 -11.19 -6.13 14.43
CA VAL A 192 -11.50 -7.40 13.76
C VAL A 192 -11.43 -8.50 14.80
N ALA A 193 -12.52 -9.26 14.96
CA ALA A 193 -12.53 -10.42 15.82
C ALA A 193 -11.44 -11.41 15.37
N PRO A 194 -10.58 -11.90 16.27
CA PRO A 194 -9.50 -12.79 15.88
C PRO A 194 -10.07 -14.07 15.24
N PRO A 195 -9.61 -14.47 14.04
CA PRO A 195 -10.12 -15.67 13.38
C PRO A 195 -9.82 -16.92 14.22
N THR A 196 -10.76 -17.87 14.19
CA THR A 196 -10.68 -19.14 14.94
C THR A 196 -9.52 -20.04 14.47
N GLY A 197 -9.09 -19.94 13.20
CA GLY A 197 -7.96 -20.69 12.61
C GLY A 197 -6.55 -20.23 13.05
N ARG A 198 -5.52 -21.09 12.95
CA ARG A 198 -4.16 -20.84 13.46
C ARG A 198 -3.24 -20.06 12.48
N GLY A 199 -2.24 -19.38 13.08
CA GLY A 199 -1.03 -18.90 12.42
C GLY A 199 -1.07 -17.44 11.93
N TRP A 200 -0.94 -17.27 10.60
CA TRP A 200 -0.68 -16.00 9.93
C TRP A 200 -1.86 -15.01 9.96
N ARG A 201 -3.11 -15.48 9.76
CA ARG A 201 -4.29 -14.61 9.78
C ARG A 201 -4.51 -13.94 11.14
N ARG A 202 -4.25 -14.65 12.26
CA ARG A 202 -4.28 -14.06 13.61
C ARG A 202 -3.18 -13.03 13.81
N PHE A 203 -1.99 -13.25 13.23
CA PHE A 203 -0.92 -12.26 13.28
C PHE A 203 -1.31 -10.98 12.54
N LEU A 204 -1.78 -11.09 11.28
CA LEU A 204 -2.26 -9.95 10.50
C LEU A 204 -3.40 -9.19 11.20
N ALA A 205 -4.36 -9.90 11.80
CA ALA A 205 -5.43 -9.28 12.58
C ALA A 205 -4.89 -8.48 13.78
N ARG A 206 -3.90 -9.02 14.52
CA ARG A 206 -3.26 -8.31 15.63
C ARG A 206 -2.51 -7.07 15.17
N VAL A 207 -1.80 -7.15 14.04
CA VAL A 207 -1.09 -6.00 13.45
C VAL A 207 -2.09 -4.92 13.03
N ALA A 208 -3.12 -5.29 12.27
CA ALA A 208 -4.14 -4.35 11.79
C ALA A 208 -4.90 -3.67 12.95
N ASN A 209 -5.29 -4.44 13.99
CA ASN A 209 -5.98 -3.88 15.15
C ASN A 209 -5.10 -2.92 15.97
N ARG A 210 -3.77 -3.09 15.97
CA ARG A 210 -2.84 -2.19 16.67
C ARG A 210 -2.42 -0.97 15.83
N ALA A 211 -2.51 -1.07 14.51
CA ALA A 211 -2.13 -0.02 13.59
C ALA A 211 -3.22 1.06 13.45
N GLY A 212 -3.49 1.75 14.56
CA GLY A 212 -4.35 2.93 14.57
C GLY A 212 -3.64 4.19 14.07
N TRP A 213 -4.25 5.36 14.33
CA TRP A 213 -3.68 6.65 13.91
C TRP A 213 -2.25 6.89 14.42
N ARG A 214 -1.91 6.40 15.62
CA ARG A 214 -0.57 6.53 16.24
C ARG A 214 0.51 5.83 15.41
N PHE A 215 0.18 4.71 14.78
CA PHE A 215 1.11 3.97 13.93
C PHE A 215 1.45 4.78 12.68
N HIS A 216 0.43 5.27 11.97
CA HIS A 216 0.63 6.10 10.78
C HIS A 216 1.38 7.41 11.09
N LEU A 217 1.07 8.05 12.23
CA LEU A 217 1.82 9.23 12.68
C LEU A 217 3.27 8.88 13.05
N GLY A 218 3.48 7.75 13.71
CA GLY A 218 4.81 7.22 14.01
C GLY A 218 5.64 7.06 12.74
N CYS A 219 5.08 6.45 11.69
CA CYS A 219 5.75 6.34 10.39
C CYS A 219 6.15 7.72 9.81
N ALA A 220 5.25 8.71 9.86
CA ALA A 220 5.55 10.07 9.40
C ALA A 220 6.69 10.72 10.19
N VAL A 221 6.65 10.62 11.53
CA VAL A 221 7.69 11.14 12.42
C VAL A 221 9.02 10.45 12.15
N THR A 222 9.03 9.13 11.98
CA THR A 222 10.22 8.36 11.66
C THR A 222 10.87 8.83 10.37
N ILE A 223 10.09 9.04 9.30
CA ILE A 223 10.62 9.54 8.01
C ILE A 223 11.32 10.89 8.22
N VAL A 224 10.67 11.83 8.91
CA VAL A 224 11.20 13.19 9.12
C VAL A 224 12.43 13.19 10.04
N VAL A 225 12.37 12.49 11.17
CA VAL A 225 13.45 12.49 12.16
C VAL A 225 14.67 11.78 11.63
N VAL A 226 14.52 10.56 11.08
CA VAL A 226 15.67 9.81 10.54
C VAL A 226 16.23 10.50 9.31
N GLY A 227 15.37 11.00 8.40
CA GLY A 227 15.82 11.78 7.25
C GLY A 227 16.61 13.03 7.65
N GLY A 228 16.12 13.78 8.65
CA GLY A 228 16.80 14.97 9.17
C GLY A 228 18.13 14.65 9.86
N LEU A 229 18.19 13.58 10.66
CA LEU A 229 19.42 13.13 11.31
C LEU A 229 20.46 12.66 10.29
N CYS A 230 20.05 11.89 9.29
CA CYS A 230 20.93 11.44 8.20
C CYS A 230 21.42 12.61 7.33
N LEU A 231 20.56 13.59 7.04
CA LEU A 231 20.98 14.82 6.36
C LEU A 231 22.03 15.57 7.18
N LEU A 232 21.81 15.73 8.48
CA LEU A 232 22.79 16.36 9.37
C LEU A 232 24.10 15.57 9.41
N ALA A 233 24.04 14.23 9.46
CA ALA A 233 25.21 13.37 9.41
C ALA A 233 25.99 13.56 8.10
N SER A 234 25.30 13.59 6.95
CA SER A 234 25.91 13.89 5.64
C SER A 234 26.59 15.26 5.61
N LEU A 235 25.92 16.30 6.12
CA LEU A 235 26.48 17.66 6.17
C LEU A 235 27.71 17.78 7.09
N ARG A 236 27.82 16.88 8.08
CA ARG A 236 28.94 16.83 9.03
C ARG A 236 30.05 15.86 8.59
N GLY A 237 29.90 15.17 7.46
CA GLY A 237 30.82 14.13 7.02
C GLY A 237 30.91 12.94 7.99
N ALA A 238 29.85 12.70 8.77
CA ALA A 238 29.84 11.63 9.75
C ALA A 238 29.63 10.27 9.07
N ALA A 239 30.48 9.30 9.40
CA ALA A 239 30.30 7.91 9.01
C ALA A 239 29.31 7.23 9.96
N LEU A 240 28.35 6.47 9.42
CA LEU A 240 27.47 5.63 10.23
C LEU A 240 28.12 4.27 10.49
N PRO A 241 27.67 3.55 11.55
CA PRO A 241 28.08 2.17 11.79
C PRO A 241 27.82 1.29 10.56
N LEU A 242 28.61 0.22 10.41
CA LEU A 242 28.49 -0.75 9.30
C LEU A 242 28.75 -0.15 7.90
N HIS A 243 29.43 1.01 7.82
CA HIS A 243 29.75 1.69 6.56
C HIS A 243 28.52 2.01 5.69
N LEU A 244 27.36 2.20 6.32
CA LEU A 244 26.13 2.55 5.60
C LEU A 244 26.12 4.05 5.29
N GLY A 245 25.87 4.40 4.03
CA GLY A 245 25.66 5.79 3.64
C GLY A 245 24.47 6.42 4.39
N PRO A 246 24.59 7.63 4.96
CA PRO A 246 23.46 8.27 5.65
C PRO A 246 22.23 8.43 4.75
N LEU A 247 22.44 8.71 3.45
CA LEU A 247 21.37 8.81 2.47
C LEU A 247 20.64 7.46 2.28
N TRP A 248 21.38 6.36 2.11
CA TRP A 248 20.79 5.02 2.04
C TRP A 248 19.92 4.70 3.26
N VAL A 249 20.39 5.00 4.47
CA VAL A 249 19.63 4.77 5.70
C VAL A 249 18.33 5.60 5.70
N ALA A 250 18.41 6.88 5.33
CA ALA A 250 17.24 7.76 5.24
C ALA A 250 16.21 7.22 4.24
N GLU A 251 16.66 6.81 3.06
CA GLU A 251 15.78 6.31 1.99
C GLU A 251 15.13 4.99 2.36
N VAL A 252 15.90 4.02 2.89
CA VAL A 252 15.37 2.72 3.32
C VAL A 252 14.37 2.89 4.45
N VAL A 253 14.73 3.61 5.50
CA VAL A 253 13.81 3.84 6.62
C VAL A 253 12.57 4.58 6.14
N GLY A 254 12.72 5.56 5.25
CA GLY A 254 11.60 6.33 4.74
C GLY A 254 10.63 5.48 3.92
N ILE A 255 11.14 4.64 3.02
CA ILE A 255 10.33 3.71 2.22
C ILE A 255 9.67 2.68 3.15
N LEU A 256 10.42 2.04 4.05
CA LEU A 256 9.86 1.03 4.95
C LEU A 256 8.76 1.60 5.86
N ALA A 257 8.95 2.80 6.41
CA ALA A 257 7.96 3.47 7.25
C ALA A 257 6.66 3.76 6.49
N PHE A 258 6.78 4.35 5.30
CA PHE A 258 5.63 4.62 4.45
C PHE A 258 4.94 3.34 3.96
N SER A 259 5.71 2.38 3.46
CA SER A 259 5.20 1.12 2.95
C SER A 259 4.52 0.30 4.03
N ALA A 260 5.02 0.31 5.28
CA ALA A 260 4.33 -0.31 6.41
C ALA A 260 2.99 0.38 6.72
N SER A 261 2.98 1.72 6.78
CA SER A 261 1.75 2.52 6.94
C SER A 261 0.72 2.20 5.86
N TRP A 262 1.17 2.09 4.61
CA TRP A 262 0.31 1.83 3.47
C TRP A 262 -0.19 0.38 3.43
N PHE A 263 0.72 -0.58 3.60
CA PHE A 263 0.46 -2.02 3.61
C PHE A 263 -0.58 -2.40 4.66
N VAL A 264 -0.39 -1.94 5.90
CA VAL A 264 -1.32 -2.29 6.99
C VAL A 264 -2.71 -1.72 6.74
N LYS A 265 -2.84 -0.54 6.13
CA LYS A 265 -4.14 -0.01 5.71
C LYS A 265 -4.79 -0.87 4.62
N GLY A 266 -4.00 -1.53 3.76
CA GLY A 266 -4.50 -2.49 2.77
C GLY A 266 -4.98 -3.82 3.35
N LEU A 267 -4.55 -4.19 4.57
CA LEU A 267 -4.97 -5.44 5.23
C LEU A 267 -6.44 -5.44 5.67
N ASP A 268 -7.03 -4.26 5.89
CA ASP A 268 -8.36 -4.07 6.48
C ASP A 268 -9.47 -4.84 5.72
N ASP A 269 -9.33 -5.08 4.41
CA ASP A 269 -10.36 -5.73 3.57
C ASP A 269 -9.84 -6.98 2.83
N MET A 270 -8.57 -7.02 2.42
CA MET A 270 -8.05 -8.12 1.60
C MET A 270 -8.02 -9.47 2.33
N PHE A 271 -7.80 -9.45 3.65
CA PHE A 271 -7.73 -10.67 4.47
C PHE A 271 -8.71 -10.71 5.63
N LEU A 272 -9.10 -9.53 6.14
CA LEU A 272 -9.79 -9.43 7.42
C LEU A 272 -11.30 -9.26 7.28
N ARG A 273 -11.82 -9.16 6.04
CA ARG A 273 -13.25 -8.98 5.72
C ARG A 273 -13.96 -8.26 6.87
N ARG A 274 -13.60 -6.99 7.09
CA ARG A 274 -14.58 -6.09 7.67
C ARG A 274 -15.64 -5.98 6.61
N GLU A 275 -16.59 -6.92 6.60
CA GLU A 275 -17.73 -6.78 5.71
C GLU A 275 -18.26 -5.37 5.98
N PRO A 276 -18.34 -4.51 4.95
CA PRO A 276 -19.21 -3.38 5.09
C PRO A 276 -20.55 -4.04 5.35
N TRP A 277 -21.06 -3.89 6.57
CA TRP A 277 -22.49 -3.99 6.81
C TRP A 277 -23.15 -3.44 5.55
N SER A 278 -23.97 -4.25 4.90
CA SER A 278 -24.73 -3.79 3.74
C SER A 278 -25.40 -2.47 4.13
N GLN A 279 -25.56 -1.54 3.19
CA GLN A 279 -26.20 -0.25 3.53
C GLN A 279 -27.57 -0.45 4.17
N ARG A 280 -28.25 -1.57 3.86
CA ARG A 280 -29.45 -2.06 4.56
C ARG A 280 -29.18 -2.39 6.02
N GLU A 281 -28.16 -3.19 6.33
CA GLU A 281 -27.80 -3.46 7.73
C GLU A 281 -27.39 -2.18 8.49
N LEU A 282 -26.65 -1.24 7.88
CA LEU A 282 -26.32 0.04 8.54
C LEU A 282 -27.53 0.96 8.71
N SER A 283 -28.46 1.01 7.74
CA SER A 283 -29.69 1.76 7.85
C SER A 283 -30.61 1.16 8.91
N ASP A 284 -30.71 -0.16 8.95
CA ASP A 284 -31.54 -0.90 9.90
C ASP A 284 -30.98 -0.75 11.32
N ILE A 285 -29.65 -0.76 11.49
CA ILE A 285 -29.02 -0.48 12.79
C ILE A 285 -29.20 0.98 13.19
N ARG A 286 -29.03 1.94 12.27
CA ARG A 286 -29.27 3.36 12.59
C ARG A 286 -30.73 3.64 12.93
N LEU A 287 -31.66 3.00 12.22
CA LEU A 287 -33.09 3.09 12.48
C LEU A 287 -33.44 2.41 13.81
N GLY A 288 -32.94 1.21 14.06
CA GLY A 288 -33.16 0.50 15.33
C GLY A 288 -32.58 1.23 16.53
N VAL A 289 -31.37 1.80 16.42
CA VAL A 289 -30.77 2.63 17.48
C VAL A 289 -31.53 3.95 17.68
N ALA A 290 -32.06 4.57 16.62
CA ALA A 290 -32.88 5.77 16.73
C ALA A 290 -34.28 5.51 17.33
N HIS A 291 -34.80 4.29 17.21
CA HIS A 291 -36.10 3.88 17.75
C HIS A 291 -36.02 3.15 19.10
N GLY A 292 -34.81 2.77 19.54
CA GLY A 292 -34.59 2.05 20.80
C GLY A 292 -34.81 0.53 20.72
N ASP A 293 -34.83 -0.03 19.51
CA ASP A 293 -35.17 -1.43 19.25
C ASP A 293 -33.96 -2.37 19.31
N ALA A 294 -34.15 -3.57 19.88
CA ALA A 294 -33.16 -4.64 19.88
C ALA A 294 -33.21 -5.40 18.54
N LEU A 295 -32.08 -5.49 17.83
CA LEU A 295 -32.00 -6.14 16.52
C LEU A 295 -31.53 -7.60 16.62
N SER A 296 -32.30 -8.49 16.00
CA SER A 296 -32.01 -9.92 15.81
C SER A 296 -31.58 -10.14 14.36
N VAL A 297 -30.37 -10.65 14.13
CA VAL A 297 -29.84 -10.92 12.78
C VAL A 297 -29.89 -12.43 12.52
N VAL A 298 -30.52 -12.82 11.40
CA VAL A 298 -30.59 -14.22 10.93
C VAL A 298 -29.85 -14.34 9.59
N PRO A 299 -28.99 -15.36 9.37
CA PRO A 299 -28.32 -15.57 8.08
C PRO A 299 -29.31 -15.99 6.98
N CYS A 300 -29.07 -15.56 5.73
CA CYS A 300 -29.85 -16.03 4.58
C CYS A 300 -29.70 -17.55 4.39
N ALA A 301 -30.82 -18.27 4.28
CA ALA A 301 -30.84 -19.68 3.93
C ALA A 301 -30.25 -19.88 2.52
N ARG A 302 -29.45 -20.95 2.34
CA ARG A 302 -29.18 -21.49 1.01
C ARG A 302 -30.44 -22.20 0.54
N ASP A 303 -30.79 -22.02 -0.74
CA ASP A 303 -31.83 -22.82 -1.39
C ASP A 303 -31.49 -24.31 -1.28
N GLU A 304 -32.25 -25.02 -0.46
CA GLU A 304 -32.29 -26.48 -0.42
C GLU A 304 -33.16 -26.96 -1.58
N ASN A 305 -32.51 -27.34 -2.69
CA ASN A 305 -33.06 -28.32 -3.61
C ASN A 305 -32.05 -29.45 -3.71
N GLY A 306 -32.24 -30.46 -2.86
CA GLY A 306 -31.44 -31.67 -2.83
C GLY A 306 -31.73 -32.47 -1.57
N ASP A 307 -32.68 -33.39 -1.69
CA ASP A 307 -32.96 -34.49 -0.76
C ASP A 307 -31.69 -35.05 -0.13
N ASP A 308 -31.61 -35.05 1.20
CA ASP A 308 -31.23 -36.22 2.02
C ASP A 308 -31.29 -35.86 3.51
N GLY A 309 -32.04 -36.66 4.26
CA GLY A 309 -32.36 -36.42 5.66
C GLY A 309 -31.14 -36.42 6.59
N ALA A 310 -30.79 -35.23 7.08
CA ALA A 310 -30.11 -35.05 8.37
C ALA A 310 -30.44 -33.66 8.92
N GLN A 311 -31.16 -33.59 10.04
CA GLN A 311 -31.40 -32.35 10.79
C GLN A 311 -30.06 -31.75 11.26
N ALA A 312 -29.50 -30.83 10.49
CA ALA A 312 -28.45 -29.95 10.96
C ALA A 312 -29.11 -28.77 11.70
N ALA A 313 -28.93 -28.71 13.03
CA ALA A 313 -29.46 -27.65 13.87
C ALA A 313 -29.06 -26.26 13.32
N HIS A 314 -30.05 -25.45 12.95
CA HIS A 314 -29.84 -24.04 12.62
C HIS A 314 -29.18 -23.33 13.81
N PRO A 315 -28.14 -22.50 13.60
CA PRO A 315 -27.60 -21.68 14.68
C PRO A 315 -28.70 -20.74 15.19
N ALA A 316 -28.93 -20.74 16.51
CA ALA A 316 -29.94 -19.91 17.14
C ALA A 316 -29.69 -18.42 16.83
N PRO A 317 -30.76 -17.61 16.67
CA PRO A 317 -30.65 -16.17 16.45
C PRO A 317 -29.83 -15.52 17.57
N ARG A 318 -28.86 -14.67 17.20
CA ARG A 318 -28.01 -13.97 18.15
C ARG A 318 -28.63 -12.60 18.43
N GLU A 319 -29.30 -12.47 19.58
CA GLU A 319 -29.84 -11.19 20.05
C GLU A 319 -28.68 -10.29 20.50
N ILE A 320 -28.50 -9.15 19.84
CA ILE A 320 -27.51 -8.14 20.25
C ILE A 320 -28.29 -7.00 20.91
N ARG A 321 -28.28 -6.94 22.24
CA ARG A 321 -28.81 -5.78 22.99
C ARG A 321 -27.77 -4.67 23.05
N TYR A 322 -28.17 -3.50 22.58
CA TYR A 322 -27.43 -2.26 22.76
C TYR A 322 -27.80 -1.70 24.13
N THR A 323 -26.83 -1.61 25.05
CA THR A 323 -26.96 -0.80 26.26
C THR A 323 -26.44 0.58 25.91
N THR A 324 -27.23 1.61 26.22
CA THR A 324 -26.91 3.04 26.06
C THR A 324 -25.68 3.43 26.84
#